data_AF-A0A7G2M1N6-F1
#
_entry.id   AF-A0A7G2M1N6-F1
#
_cell.length_a   1.000
_cell.length_b   1.000
_cell.length_c   1.000
_cell.angle_alpha   90.00
_cell.angle_beta   90.00
_cell.angle_gamma   90.00
#
_symmetry.space_group_name_H-M   'P 1'
#
loop_
_entity.id
_entity.type
_entity.pdbx_description
1 polymer ?
#
loop_
_entity_poly.entity_id
_entity_poly.type
_entity_poly.pdbx_seq_one_letter_code
_entity_poly.pdbx_strand_id
1 'polypeptide(L)' 'AYDQCIKASHIFNLLDARGVISVTERQAYIGRVRALAKQCADAFVQTRAGGWTPDAESAA' A
#
# COMPACT_ATOMS: atom_id res chain seq x y z
N ALA A 1 6.29 -5.96 4.28
CA ALA A 1 6.00 -4.69 3.57
C ALA A 1 4.63 -4.13 3.99
N TYR A 2 3.56 -4.93 3.93
CA TYR A 2 2.21 -4.51 4.30
C TYR A 2 2.08 -3.94 5.73
N ASP A 3 2.64 -4.61 6.74
CA ASP A 3 2.59 -4.11 8.13
C ASP A 3 3.21 -2.72 8.31
N GLN A 4 4.28 -2.43 7.56
CA GLN A 4 4.92 -1.12 7.60
C GLN A 4 4.05 -0.06 6.91
N CYS A 5 3.30 -0.44 5.87
CA CYS A 5 2.29 0.43 5.25
C CYS A 5 1.18 0.80 6.24
N ILE A 6 0.67 -0.17 6.99
CA ILE A 6 -0.37 0.06 8.01
C ILE A 6 0.15 0.96 9.12
N LYS A 7 1.37 0.71 9.63
CA LYS A 7 2.02 1.56 10.63
C LYS A 7 2.22 2.99 10.13
N ALA A 8 2.70 3.16 8.89
CA ALA A 8 2.87 4.48 8.28
C ALA A 8 1.54 5.24 8.17
N SER A 9 0.46 4.57 7.78
CA SER A 9 -0.88 5.17 7.71
C SER A 9 -1.38 5.61 9.09
N HIS A 10 -1.13 4.81 10.13
CA HIS A 10 -1.53 5.17 11.49
C HIS A 10 -0.76 6.37 12.03
N ILE A 11 0.56 6.38 11.86
CA ILE A 11 1.41 7.49 12.27
C ILE A 11 1.02 8.78 11.53
N PHE A 12 0.73 8.70 10.23
CA PHE A 12 0.23 9.83 9.46
C PHE A 12 -1.05 10.41 10.07
N ASN A 13 -2.03 9.59 10.43
CA ASN A 13 -3.28 10.06 11.05
C ASN A 13 -3.02 10.77 12.38
N LEU A 14 -2.08 10.28 13.20
CA LEU A 14 -1.71 10.94 14.46
C LEU A 14 -1.05 12.31 14.23
N LEU A 15 -0.17 12.41 13.23
CA LEU A 15 0.47 13.67 12.85
C LEU A 15 -0.53 14.67 12.28
N ASP A 16 -1.46 14.20 11.44
CA ASP A 16 -2.50 15.02 10.84
C ASP A 16 -3.47 15.57 11.88
N ALA A 17 -3.89 14.73 12.83
CA ALA A 17 -4.75 15.14 13.94
C ALA A 17 -4.07 16.16 14.88
N ARG A 18 -2.74 16.12 14.99
CA ARG A 18 -1.96 17.10 15.76
C ARG A 18 -1.72 18.41 15.01
N GLY A 19 -2.10 18.51 13.73
CA GLY A 19 -1.91 19.72 12.93
C GLY A 19 -0.44 20.06 12.66
N VAL A 20 0.48 19.10 12.84
CA VAL A 20 1.93 19.32 12.67
C VAL A 20 2.40 19.15 11.22
N ILE A 21 1.49 18.80 10.30
CA ILE A 21 1.80 18.63 8.88
C ILE A 21 1.08 19.70 8.04
N SER A 22 1.80 20.29 7.11
CA SER A 22 1.23 21.22 6.13
C SER A 22 0.37 20.52 5.09
N VAL A 23 -0.42 21.29 4.34
CA VAL A 23 -1.25 20.77 3.24
C VAL A 23 -0.40 20.07 2.17
N THR A 24 0.77 20.63 1.84
CA THR A 24 1.69 20.03 0.85
C THR A 24 2.28 18.72 1.36
N GLU A 25 2.73 18.68 2.62
CA GLU A 25 3.26 17.46 3.25
C GLU A 25 2.21 16.37 3.35
N ARG A 26 0.95 16.74 3.62
CA ARG A 26 -0.18 15.81 3.65
C ARG A 26 -0.33 15.10 2.30
N GLN A 27 -0.33 15.84 1.19
CA GLN A 27 -0.44 15.24 -0.15
C GLN A 27 0.72 14.29 -0.45
N ALA A 28 1.95 14.71 -0.13
CA ALA A 28 3.13 13.88 -0.31
C ALA A 28 3.08 12.58 0.52
N TYR A 29 2.66 12.67 1.80
CA TYR A 29 2.51 11.51 2.68
C TYR A 29 1.48 10.52 2.15
N ILE A 30 0.31 11.01 1.75
CA ILE A 30 -0.76 10.18 1.16
C ILE A 30 -0.25 9.48 -0.09
N GLY A 31 0.48 10.18 -0.96
CA GLY A 31 1.08 9.60 -2.16
C GLY A 31 2.02 8.44 -1.83
N ARG A 32 2.91 8.59 -0.84
CA ARG A 32 3.83 7.54 -0.41
C ARG A 32 3.12 6.31 0.17
N VAL A 33 2.13 6.52 1.06
CA VAL A 33 1.35 5.40 1.64
C VAL A 33 0.58 4.66 0.55
N ARG A 34 -0.03 5.38 -0.39
CA ARG A 34 -0.73 4.77 -1.53
C ARG A 34 0.19 3.96 -2.44
N ALA A 35 1.37 4.48 -2.75
CA ALA A 35 2.34 3.76 -3.56
C ALA A 35 2.78 2.44 -2.89
N LEU A 36 3.03 2.48 -1.58
CA LEU A 36 3.40 1.28 -0.82
C LEU A 36 2.25 0.27 -0.73
N ALA A 37 1.02 0.74 -0.50
CA ALA A 37 -0.16 -0.11 -0.48
C ALA A 37 -0.38 -0.78 -1.85
N LYS A 38 -0.22 -0.03 -2.95
CA LYS A 38 -0.30 -0.56 -4.30
C LYS A 38 0.74 -1.65 -4.54
N GLN A 39 2.01 -1.42 -4.18
CA GLN A 39 3.05 -2.44 -4.33
C GLN A 39 2.75 -3.71 -3.52
N CYS A 40 2.17 -3.57 -2.33
CA CYS A 40 1.74 -4.74 -1.55
C CYS A 40 0.59 -5.49 -2.23
N ALA A 41 -0.36 -4.78 -2.82
CA ALA A 41 -1.47 -5.37 -3.57
C ALA A 41 -0.99 -6.06 -4.86
N ASP A 42 -0.12 -5.40 -5.63
CA ASP A 42 0.48 -5.94 -6.85
C ASP A 42 1.27 -7.22 -6.56
N ALA A 43 2.00 -7.27 -5.44
CA ALA A 43 2.68 -8.49 -4.99
C ALA A 43 1.68 -9.57 -4.53
N PHE A 44 0.60 -9.19 -3.85
CA PHE A 44 -0.40 -10.13 -3.35
C PHE A 44 -1.13 -10.85 -4.50
N VAL A 45 -1.54 -10.13 -5.55
CA VAL A 45 -2.24 -10.73 -6.71
C VAL A 45 -1.39 -11.71 -7.49
N GLN A 46 -0.05 -11.67 -7.36
CA GLN A 46 0.87 -12.65 -7.93
C GLN A 46 1.01 -13.92 -7.08
N THR A 47 0.42 -13.96 -5.89
CA THR A 47 0.41 -15.14 -5.03
C THR A 47 -0.83 -16.00 -5.30
N ARG A 48 -0.77 -17.29 -4.95
CA ARG A 48 -1.96 -18.16 -5.00
C ARG A 48 -3.13 -17.62 -4.18
N ALA A 49 -2.84 -16.99 -3.05
CA ALA A 49 -3.86 -16.38 -2.20
C ALA A 49 -4.55 -15.17 -2.87
N GLY A 50 -3.84 -14.48 -3.76
CA GLY A 50 -4.37 -13.39 -4.59
C GLY A 50 -5.06 -13.85 -5.88
N GLY A 51 -5.27 -15.16 -6.06
CA GLY A 51 -5.93 -15.72 -7.23
C GLY A 51 -5.01 -16.06 -8.40
N TRP A 52 -3.68 -15.95 -8.24
CA TRP A 52 -2.74 -16.39 -9.26
C TRP A 52 -2.75 -17.93 -9.39
N THR A 53 -3.11 -18.42 -10.57
CA THR A 53 -3.07 -19.84 -10.91
C THR A 53 -1.97 -20.09 -11.95
N PRO A 54 -1.04 -21.05 -11.72
CA PRO A 54 0.07 -21.30 -12.64
C PRO A 54 -0.30 -21.92 -14.00
N ASP A 55 -1.57 -22.30 -14.25
CA ASP A 55 -1.91 -23.27 -15.30
C ASP A 55 -2.86 -22.74 -16.40
N ALA A 56 -2.98 -21.43 -16.59
CA ALA A 56 -3.81 -20.86 -17.68
C ALA A 56 -3.10 -20.79 -19.05
N GLU A 57 -1.79 -21.09 -19.13
CA GLU A 57 -0.97 -20.89 -20.35
C GLU A 57 -0.33 -22.16 -20.94
N SER A 58 -0.58 -23.36 -20.41
CA SER A 58 -0.01 -24.62 -20.94
C SER A 58 -1.03 -25.62 -21.50
N ALA A 59 -2.22 -25.16 -21.91
CA ALA A 59 -3.28 -26.00 -22.47
C ALA A 59 -3.78 -25.52 -23.84
N ALA A 60 -2.89 -24.92 -24.66
CA ALA A 60 -3.13 -24.67 -26.08
C ALA A 60 -2.03 -25.30 -26.93
#